data_AF-A0A246U079-F1
#
_entry.id   AF-A0A246U079-F1
#
_cell.length_a   1.000
_cell.length_b   1.000
_cell.length_c   1.000
_cell.angle_alpha   90.00
_cell.angle_beta   90.00
_cell.angle_gamma   90.00
#
_symmetry.space_group_name_H-M   'P 1'
#
loop_
_entity.id
_entity.type
_entity.pdbx_description
1 polymer ?
#
loop_
_entity_poly.entity_id
_entity_poly.type
_entity_poly.pdbx_seq_one_letter_code
_entity_poly.pdbx_strand_id
1 'polypeptide(L)'
;MDYLGRRPVAFRCEVDTPQERAFVVMCALDQAAMRIHPSIKTRLPGRSLAGGQMLAAMRAERTMTGAYAELSDKGFVLPKGLLMPGKDRTKGLEQSGVALAHQFSFLSFVPALRKNLRLRPMAPPPSQIYVSDDAAQKVGLAPIAEDREDLEFSVSARGHRAYLDTVLNAAVTDTRIENEVSALLDKGAGLVVLPELVTTSSAVVGLADTLRLAARTGHSVVLMGSGPSEERSKELDRPFNEAVVMTGAGEVLFRQRKLNAFNMAAPRMKQCVLPRADGHDDDSHMEDCATGYELVLCDILGLGRVMVLICEDLEQQTPGGDTALQAQPDWILSPVLDVGLAFGRWEYRRAVEIGRKTGSRVVVSCSATLEVRSLGKKNLTDTGPGAVRTGFCFDGSVEMRALHLETGGPASGHHMLVEWNPISWKKHKLVEEN
;
A
#
# COMPACT_ATOMS: atom_id res chain seq x y z
N MET A 1 18.57 25.14 -2.36
CA MET A 1 17.32 25.59 -1.73
C MET A 1 17.57 26.83 -0.87
N ASP A 2 17.45 28.04 -1.43
CA ASP A 2 17.65 29.28 -0.63
C ASP A 2 16.70 30.42 -1.03
N TYR A 3 15.62 30.09 -1.74
CA TYR A 3 14.67 31.08 -2.25
C TYR A 3 13.83 31.69 -1.10
N LEU A 4 13.42 30.86 -0.14
CA LEU A 4 12.69 31.30 1.06
C LEU A 4 13.58 32.03 2.08
N GLY A 5 14.90 31.86 2.01
CA GLY A 5 15.86 32.51 2.92
C GLY A 5 16.37 33.87 2.44
N ARG A 6 16.41 34.12 1.12
CA ARG A 6 17.18 35.27 0.57
C ARG A 6 16.39 36.35 -0.15
N ARG A 7 15.08 36.19 -0.41
CA ARG A 7 14.29 37.22 -1.11
C ARG A 7 13.03 37.59 -0.33
N PRO A 8 12.96 38.78 0.30
CA PRO A 8 11.73 39.26 0.90
C PRO A 8 10.69 39.45 -0.20
N VAL A 9 9.55 38.78 -0.06
CA VAL A 9 8.37 39.00 -0.90
C VAL A 9 7.54 40.07 -0.21
N ALA A 10 7.29 41.19 -0.89
CA ALA A 10 6.43 42.24 -0.35
C ALA A 10 5.00 41.68 -0.22
N PHE A 11 4.53 41.53 1.01
CA PHE A 11 3.20 41.04 1.35
C PHE A 11 2.50 42.11 2.17
N ARG A 12 1.36 42.60 1.68
CA ARG A 12 0.47 43.48 2.46
C ARG A 12 -0.64 42.62 3.04
N CYS A 13 -0.81 42.69 4.35
CA CYS A 13 -1.87 42.02 5.07
C CYS A 13 -2.37 42.98 6.15
N GLU A 14 -3.69 43.06 6.28
CA GLU A 14 -4.39 43.95 7.20
C GLU A 14 -4.43 43.42 8.64
N VAL A 15 -3.68 42.35 8.94
CA VAL A 15 -3.59 41.80 10.30
C VAL A 15 -2.32 42.30 10.99
N ASP A 16 -2.49 42.74 12.22
CA ASP A 16 -1.48 43.49 12.97
C ASP A 16 -0.43 42.56 13.61
N THR A 17 -0.81 41.34 14.00
CA THR A 17 0.10 40.44 14.71
C THR A 17 0.96 39.60 13.75
N PRO A 18 2.24 39.33 14.08
CA PRO A 18 3.09 38.42 13.29
C PRO A 18 2.51 37.02 13.10
N GLN A 19 1.82 36.48 14.11
CA GLN A 19 1.23 35.14 14.10
C GLN A 19 0.07 35.05 13.12
N GLU A 20 -0.84 36.03 13.12
CA GLU A 20 -1.93 36.11 12.15
C GLU A 20 -1.39 36.30 10.73
N ARG A 21 -0.35 37.12 10.54
CA ARG A 21 0.30 37.27 9.22
C ARG A 21 0.87 35.95 8.73
N ALA A 22 1.58 35.21 9.58
CA ALA A 22 2.08 33.89 9.23
C ALA A 22 0.94 32.93 8.87
N PHE A 23 -0.15 32.95 9.63
CA PHE A 23 -1.34 32.13 9.35
C PHE A 23 -1.98 32.45 8.00
N VAL A 24 -2.19 33.73 7.68
CA VAL A 24 -2.75 34.16 6.38
C VAL A 24 -1.82 33.74 5.24
N VAL A 25 -0.50 33.89 5.39
CA VAL A 25 0.47 33.43 4.39
C VAL A 25 0.38 31.91 4.20
N MET A 26 0.29 31.13 5.28
CA MET A 26 0.15 29.68 5.19
C MET A 26 -1.16 29.28 4.49
N CYS A 27 -2.29 29.96 4.77
CA CYS A 27 -3.55 29.73 4.07
C CYS A 27 -3.44 30.07 2.57
N ALA A 28 -2.75 31.14 2.21
CA ALA A 28 -2.53 31.51 0.81
C ALA A 28 -1.64 30.47 0.09
N LEU A 29 -0.60 29.96 0.75
CA LEU A 29 0.26 28.89 0.23
C LEU A 29 -0.52 27.59 0.04
N ASP A 30 -1.37 27.23 0.99
CA ASP A 30 -2.26 26.08 0.93
C ASP A 30 -3.17 26.14 -0.31
N GLN A 31 -3.86 27.26 -0.50
CA GLN A 31 -4.70 27.49 -1.68
C GLN A 31 -3.91 27.47 -3.00
N ALA A 32 -2.68 28.00 -2.99
CA ALA A 32 -1.82 28.00 -4.16
C ALA A 32 -1.30 26.60 -4.51
N ALA A 33 -1.01 25.76 -3.51
CA ALA A 33 -0.54 24.39 -3.70
C ALA A 33 -1.54 23.55 -4.52
N MET A 34 -2.85 23.75 -4.29
CA MET A 34 -3.90 23.10 -5.10
C MET A 34 -3.76 23.40 -6.60
N ARG A 35 -3.46 24.65 -6.96
CA ARG A 35 -3.37 25.09 -8.36
C ARG A 35 -2.19 24.52 -9.11
N ILE A 36 -1.13 24.15 -8.39
CA ILE A 36 0.09 23.58 -8.98
C ILE A 36 0.15 22.06 -8.85
N HIS A 37 -0.85 21.42 -8.25
CA HIS A 37 -0.85 19.97 -8.07
C HIS A 37 -0.94 19.25 -9.43
N PRO A 38 0.07 18.43 -9.80
CA PRO A 38 0.13 17.82 -11.13
C PRO A 38 -1.02 16.82 -11.38
N SER A 39 -1.52 16.18 -10.32
CA SER A 39 -2.52 15.11 -10.41
C SER A 39 -3.98 15.51 -10.18
N ILE A 40 -4.27 16.77 -9.83
CA ILE A 40 -5.64 17.23 -9.66
C ILE A 40 -6.04 17.92 -10.96
N LYS A 41 -7.16 17.49 -11.56
CA LYS A 41 -7.80 18.18 -12.70
C LYS A 41 -8.35 19.54 -12.25
N THR A 42 -7.50 20.49 -11.87
CA THR A 42 -7.90 21.88 -11.56
C THR A 42 -8.17 22.64 -12.86
N ARG A 43 -9.21 22.25 -13.60
CA ARG A 43 -9.65 23.00 -14.77
C ARG A 43 -10.49 24.21 -14.35
N LEU A 44 -9.84 25.37 -14.30
CA LEU A 44 -10.40 26.53 -15.00
C LEU A 44 -9.67 26.63 -16.35
N PRO A 45 -10.35 26.35 -17.48
CA PRO A 45 -9.75 26.54 -18.80
C PRO A 45 -9.28 27.99 -18.96
N GLY A 46 -8.06 28.22 -19.44
CA GLY A 46 -7.59 29.56 -19.81
C GLY A 46 -6.88 30.38 -18.72
N ARG A 47 -6.65 29.85 -17.52
CA ARG A 47 -5.79 30.48 -16.51
C ARG A 47 -4.72 29.51 -15.99
N SER A 48 -3.76 29.17 -16.83
CA SER A 48 -2.42 28.92 -16.31
C SER A 48 -1.92 30.26 -15.77
N LEU A 49 -2.29 30.61 -14.53
CA LEU A 49 -1.59 31.69 -13.84
C LEU A 49 -0.12 31.28 -13.90
N ALA A 50 0.68 32.05 -14.63
CA ALA A 50 2.12 31.95 -14.57
C ALA A 50 2.47 32.16 -13.09
N GLY A 51 2.58 31.06 -12.37
CA GLY A 51 2.90 31.09 -10.95
C GLY A 51 4.21 31.86 -10.84
N GLY A 52 4.29 32.77 -9.87
CA GLY A 52 5.58 33.39 -9.56
C GLY A 52 6.65 32.30 -9.39
N GLN A 53 7.92 32.66 -9.54
CA GLN A 53 9.05 31.70 -9.55
C GLN A 53 8.99 30.66 -8.43
N MET A 54 8.51 31.04 -7.24
CA MET A 54 8.27 30.13 -6.11
C MET A 54 7.31 28.98 -6.44
N LEU A 55 6.12 29.27 -6.99
CA LEU A 55 5.11 28.25 -7.32
C LEU A 55 5.58 27.35 -8.46
N ALA A 56 6.33 27.90 -9.41
CA ALA A 56 6.98 27.11 -10.45
C ALA A 56 8.04 26.16 -9.86
N ALA A 57 8.85 26.63 -8.91
CA ALA A 57 9.83 25.81 -8.20
C ALA A 57 9.15 24.72 -7.34
N MET A 58 8.10 25.06 -6.58
CA MET A 58 7.33 24.07 -5.82
C MET A 58 6.68 23.02 -6.72
N ARG A 59 6.19 23.41 -7.91
CA ARG A 59 5.65 22.46 -8.89
C ARG A 59 6.74 21.55 -9.44
N ALA A 60 7.92 22.10 -9.75
CA ALA A 60 9.05 21.34 -10.25
C ALA A 60 9.54 20.33 -9.19
N GLU A 61 9.71 20.79 -7.95
CA GLU A 61 10.03 19.95 -6.79
C GLU A 61 9.01 18.82 -6.65
N ARG A 62 7.72 19.16 -6.61
CA ARG A 62 6.64 18.17 -6.53
C ARG A 62 6.66 17.15 -7.67
N THR A 63 7.00 17.56 -8.87
CA THR A 63 7.10 16.66 -10.03
C THR A 63 8.32 15.73 -9.91
N MET A 64 9.41 16.21 -9.31
CA MET A 64 10.67 15.48 -9.19
C MET A 64 10.69 14.52 -7.99
N THR A 65 10.21 14.97 -6.83
CA THR A 65 10.37 14.28 -5.55
C THR A 65 9.05 13.80 -4.94
N GLY A 66 7.90 14.11 -5.54
CA GLY A 66 6.60 13.77 -4.97
C GLY A 66 6.18 14.64 -3.78
N ALA A 67 7.03 15.55 -3.29
CA ALA A 67 6.75 16.48 -2.20
C ALA A 67 6.83 17.95 -2.66
N TYR A 68 6.10 18.85 -2.00
CA TYR A 68 6.25 20.29 -2.27
C TYR A 68 7.52 20.86 -1.63
N ALA A 69 7.95 20.27 -0.53
CA ALA A 69 9.19 20.61 0.16
C ALA A 69 9.60 19.47 1.09
N GLU A 70 10.90 19.32 1.28
CA GLU A 70 11.51 18.56 2.36
C GLU A 70 12.09 19.53 3.38
N LEU A 71 11.77 19.32 4.66
CA LEU A 71 12.39 20.04 5.77
C LEU A 71 13.41 19.09 6.40
N SER A 72 14.71 19.40 6.26
CA SER A 72 15.83 18.56 6.71
C SER A 72 15.59 17.96 8.09
N ASP A 73 15.56 16.62 8.16
CA ASP A 73 15.32 15.80 9.36
C ASP A 73 13.98 16.01 10.08
N LYS A 74 13.10 16.85 9.53
CA LYS A 74 11.79 17.16 10.12
C LYS A 74 10.65 16.46 9.40
N GLY A 75 10.71 16.31 8.08
CA GLY A 75 9.68 15.64 7.30
C GLY A 75 9.36 16.31 5.97
N PHE A 76 8.19 16.00 5.41
CA PHE A 76 7.78 16.40 4.07
C PHE A 76 6.47 17.20 4.10
N VAL A 77 6.40 18.22 3.24
CA VAL A 77 5.15 18.91 2.93
C VAL A 77 4.54 18.25 1.70
N LEU A 78 3.39 17.59 1.89
CA LEU A 78 2.68 16.83 0.87
C LEU A 78 1.31 17.44 0.60
N PRO A 79 0.69 17.10 -0.55
CA PRO A 79 -0.75 17.28 -0.74
C PRO A 79 -1.55 16.61 0.39
N LYS A 80 -2.54 17.32 0.96
CA LYS A 80 -3.42 16.82 2.02
C LYS A 80 -4.58 16.00 1.48
N GLY A 81 -4.86 14.92 2.18
CA GLY A 81 -6.02 14.08 1.97
C GLY A 81 -5.98 13.29 0.67
N LEU A 82 -7.13 12.73 0.35
CA LEU A 82 -7.37 11.92 -0.84
C LEU A 82 -7.17 12.78 -2.10
N LEU A 83 -6.39 12.25 -3.04
CA LEU A 83 -6.07 12.91 -4.30
C LEU A 83 -7.02 12.54 -5.42
N MET A 84 -7.81 11.48 -5.25
CA MET A 84 -8.80 11.08 -6.24
C MET A 84 -9.97 12.09 -6.35
N PRO A 85 -10.39 12.45 -7.59
CA PRO A 85 -11.57 13.28 -7.80
C PRO A 85 -12.86 12.65 -7.26
N GLY A 86 -13.77 13.47 -6.72
CA GLY A 86 -15.15 13.06 -6.43
C GLY A 86 -15.43 12.45 -5.05
N LYS A 87 -14.41 12.17 -4.23
CA LYS A 87 -14.63 11.98 -2.79
C LYS A 87 -14.67 13.35 -2.11
N ASP A 88 -15.73 13.63 -1.37
CA ASP A 88 -15.75 14.77 -0.45
C ASP A 88 -14.54 14.64 0.48
N ARG A 89 -13.66 15.65 0.48
CA ARG A 89 -12.63 15.76 1.51
C ARG A 89 -13.35 15.82 2.85
N THR A 90 -13.20 14.76 3.63
CA THR A 90 -13.98 14.39 4.82
C THR A 90 -14.61 15.59 5.56
N LYS A 91 -15.94 15.56 5.72
CA LYS A 91 -16.74 16.44 6.60
C LYS A 91 -16.69 15.98 8.08
N GLY A 92 -15.57 15.42 8.52
CA GLY A 92 -15.43 14.79 9.83
C GLY A 92 -14.96 15.76 10.93
N LEU A 93 -14.89 15.27 12.17
CA LEU A 93 -14.30 15.97 13.34
C LEU A 93 -12.89 16.50 13.08
N GLU A 94 -12.18 16.04 12.05
CA GLU A 94 -10.92 16.63 11.57
C GLU A 94 -11.07 18.03 10.94
N GLN A 95 -12.31 18.54 10.79
CA GLN A 95 -12.59 19.94 10.48
C GLN A 95 -12.83 20.80 11.73
N SER A 96 -12.78 20.22 12.94
CA SER A 96 -13.14 20.91 14.19
C SER A 96 -12.20 22.07 14.57
N GLY A 97 -11.17 22.38 13.77
CA GLY A 97 -10.30 23.53 13.98
C GLY A 97 -9.42 23.47 15.24
N VAL A 98 -9.50 22.39 16.03
CA VAL A 98 -8.79 22.23 17.30
C VAL A 98 -7.27 22.07 17.12
N ALA A 99 -6.83 21.63 15.93
CA ALA A 99 -5.43 21.52 15.57
C ALA A 99 -5.11 22.40 14.35
N LEU A 100 -3.95 23.07 14.34
CA LEU A 100 -3.50 23.93 13.24
C LEU A 100 -3.50 23.20 11.88
N ALA A 101 -3.14 21.91 11.86
CA ALA A 101 -3.16 21.09 10.65
C ALA A 101 -4.55 20.99 10.00
N HIS A 102 -5.64 21.15 10.76
CA HIS A 102 -7.01 21.12 10.27
C HIS A 102 -7.43 22.42 9.56
N GLN A 103 -6.69 23.51 9.77
CA GLN A 103 -6.95 24.80 9.12
C GLN A 103 -6.50 24.81 7.65
N PHE A 104 -5.61 23.88 7.26
CA PHE A 104 -5.15 23.72 5.89
C PHE A 104 -5.98 22.68 5.14
N SER A 105 -6.39 23.02 3.94
CA SER A 105 -7.26 22.20 3.09
C SER A 105 -6.49 21.37 2.07
N PHE A 106 -5.26 21.75 1.70
CA PHE A 106 -4.51 21.21 0.56
C PHE A 106 -3.10 20.73 0.89
N LEU A 107 -2.51 21.14 2.00
CA LEU A 107 -1.17 20.77 2.45
C LEU A 107 -1.22 20.01 3.77
N SER A 108 -0.48 18.91 3.83
CA SER A 108 -0.20 18.14 5.04
C SER A 108 1.29 18.13 5.29
N PHE A 109 1.68 18.06 6.57
CA PHE A 109 3.05 17.83 6.96
C PHE A 109 3.15 16.42 7.50
N VAL A 110 3.99 15.60 6.87
CA VAL A 110 4.30 14.25 7.34
C VAL A 110 5.65 14.29 8.04
N PRO A 111 5.71 14.12 9.37
CA PRO A 111 6.97 14.15 10.10
C PRO A 111 7.95 13.09 9.59
N ALA A 112 9.24 13.38 9.72
CA ALA A 112 10.29 12.40 9.52
C ALA A 112 10.03 11.22 10.47
N LEU A 113 10.25 10.02 9.96
CA LEU A 113 10.14 8.82 10.77
C LEU A 113 11.31 8.78 11.78
N ARG A 114 11.27 7.83 12.73
CA ARG A 114 12.36 7.63 13.71
C ARG A 114 13.72 7.53 13.00
N LYS A 115 14.83 7.81 13.70
CA LYS A 115 16.19 7.93 13.13
C LYS A 115 16.64 6.87 12.10
N ASN A 116 16.06 5.67 12.12
CA ASN A 116 16.42 4.56 11.24
C ASN A 116 15.37 4.28 10.14
N LEU A 117 14.37 5.15 9.98
CA LEU A 117 13.30 5.00 9.01
C LEU A 117 13.23 6.27 8.15
N ARG A 118 13.00 6.08 6.85
CA ARG A 118 12.91 7.15 5.85
C ARG A 118 11.55 7.10 5.17
N LEU A 119 11.00 8.26 4.90
CA LEU A 119 9.84 8.40 4.03
C LEU A 119 10.34 8.82 2.65
N ARG A 120 9.87 8.16 1.60
CA ARG A 120 10.15 8.53 0.21
C ARG A 120 8.85 8.83 -0.52
N PRO A 121 8.42 10.10 -0.56
CA PRO A 121 7.41 10.54 -1.51
C PRO A 121 7.93 10.35 -2.93
N MET A 122 7.03 10.05 -3.86
CA MET A 122 7.30 10.03 -5.29
C MET A 122 6.04 10.27 -6.09
N ALA A 123 6.19 10.74 -7.32
CA ALA A 123 5.08 10.93 -8.24
C ALA A 123 5.54 10.76 -9.68
N PRO A 124 5.36 9.55 -10.24
CA PRO A 124 5.63 9.31 -11.64
C PRO A 124 4.90 10.32 -12.55
N PRO A 125 5.53 10.79 -13.64
CA PRO A 125 4.85 11.68 -14.56
C PRO A 125 3.69 10.96 -15.27
N PRO A 126 2.61 11.67 -15.67
CA PRO A 126 1.48 11.07 -16.38
C PRO A 126 1.84 10.36 -17.69
N SER A 127 2.97 10.73 -18.30
CA SER A 127 3.50 10.06 -19.50
C SER A 127 4.00 8.63 -19.21
N GLN A 128 4.32 8.34 -17.95
CA GLN A 128 4.77 7.02 -17.50
C GLN A 128 3.59 6.16 -17.03
N ILE A 129 2.67 6.74 -16.26
CA ILE A 129 1.52 6.02 -15.70
C ILE A 129 0.31 6.94 -15.52
N TYR A 130 -0.84 6.45 -15.96
CA TYR A 130 -2.14 7.07 -15.72
C TYR A 130 -3.22 6.01 -15.67
N VAL A 131 -3.93 5.88 -14.55
CA VAL A 131 -5.05 4.94 -14.42
C VAL A 131 -6.34 5.70 -14.70
N SER A 132 -7.18 5.22 -15.63
CA SER A 132 -8.48 5.88 -15.90
C SER A 132 -9.44 5.72 -14.72
N ASP A 133 -10.42 6.62 -14.59
CA ASP A 133 -11.39 6.57 -13.49
C ASP A 133 -12.17 5.23 -13.48
N ASP A 134 -12.49 4.67 -14.67
CA ASP A 134 -13.15 3.36 -14.83
C ASP A 134 -12.23 2.21 -14.38
N ALA A 135 -10.98 2.19 -14.86
CA ALA A 135 -10.02 1.15 -14.51
C ALA A 135 -9.68 1.19 -13.01
N ALA A 136 -9.59 2.39 -12.42
CA ALA A 136 -9.33 2.57 -10.98
C ALA A 136 -10.45 1.99 -10.08
N GLN A 137 -11.65 1.71 -10.64
CA GLN A 137 -12.70 0.99 -9.92
C GLN A 137 -12.60 -0.53 -10.08
N LYS A 138 -11.69 -1.07 -10.87
CA LYS A 138 -11.58 -2.52 -11.11
C LYS A 138 -10.30 -3.07 -10.46
N VAL A 139 -10.47 -3.80 -9.36
CA VAL A 139 -9.37 -4.34 -8.54
C VAL A 139 -9.28 -5.85 -8.73
N GLY A 140 -8.13 -6.32 -9.22
CA GLY A 140 -7.81 -7.73 -9.40
C GLY A 140 -7.03 -8.31 -8.22
N LEU A 141 -7.39 -9.50 -7.78
CA LEU A 141 -6.66 -10.27 -6.77
C LEU A 141 -6.52 -11.72 -7.24
N ALA A 142 -5.41 -12.36 -6.91
CA ALA A 142 -5.19 -13.78 -7.11
C ALA A 142 -4.31 -14.33 -5.97
N PRO A 143 -4.60 -15.52 -5.41
CA PRO A 143 -3.82 -16.09 -4.30
C PRO A 143 -2.41 -16.55 -4.71
N ILE A 144 -2.19 -16.92 -5.97
CA ILE A 144 -0.91 -17.38 -6.55
C ILE A 144 -0.32 -18.64 -5.89
N ALA A 145 0.04 -18.57 -4.61
CA ALA A 145 0.33 -19.70 -3.75
C ALA A 145 -1.00 -20.26 -3.22
N GLU A 146 -1.49 -21.27 -3.92
CA GLU A 146 -2.81 -21.86 -3.77
C GLU A 146 -2.76 -23.12 -2.91
N ASP A 147 -1.80 -23.98 -3.19
CA ASP A 147 -1.70 -25.33 -2.68
C ASP A 147 -0.72 -25.43 -1.51
N ARG A 148 -0.80 -26.54 -0.78
CA ARG A 148 0.02 -26.79 0.41
C ARG A 148 1.51 -26.66 0.14
N GLU A 149 1.97 -27.19 -0.99
CA GLU A 149 3.39 -27.33 -1.35
C GLU A 149 3.87 -26.22 -2.30
N ASP A 150 3.07 -25.17 -2.52
CA ASP A 150 3.54 -23.97 -3.24
C ASP A 150 4.55 -23.17 -2.40
N LEU A 151 4.45 -23.29 -1.08
CA LEU A 151 5.41 -22.75 -0.11
C LEU A 151 5.94 -23.89 0.75
N GLU A 152 7.26 -24.03 0.74
CA GLU A 152 8.01 -24.86 1.67
C GLU A 152 8.49 -23.99 2.84
N PHE A 153 8.46 -24.57 4.04
CA PHE A 153 8.87 -23.87 5.25
C PHE A 153 10.06 -24.59 5.86
N SER A 154 11.09 -23.85 6.22
CA SER A 154 12.25 -24.37 6.93
C SER A 154 12.51 -23.54 8.19
N VAL A 155 13.26 -24.10 9.13
CA VAL A 155 13.51 -23.47 10.42
C VAL A 155 14.99 -23.51 10.75
N SER A 156 15.44 -22.49 11.46
CA SER A 156 16.79 -22.42 12.00
C SER A 156 16.78 -21.79 13.39
N ALA A 157 17.80 -22.10 14.18
CA ALA A 157 18.06 -21.42 15.45
C ALA A 157 19.38 -20.67 15.37
N ARG A 158 19.40 -19.41 15.80
CA ARG A 158 20.63 -18.60 15.89
C ARG A 158 20.66 -17.91 17.25
N GLY A 159 21.59 -18.31 18.10
CA GLY A 159 21.59 -17.94 19.52
C GLY A 159 20.37 -18.54 20.23
N HIS A 160 19.63 -17.72 20.97
CA HIS A 160 18.41 -18.14 21.69
C HIS A 160 17.11 -17.80 20.93
N ARG A 161 17.17 -17.72 19.60
CA ARG A 161 16.03 -17.31 18.78
C ARG A 161 15.83 -18.25 17.61
N ALA A 162 14.60 -18.74 17.48
CA ALA A 162 14.14 -19.52 16.35
C ALA A 162 13.67 -18.63 15.20
N TYR A 163 13.88 -19.12 13.98
CA TYR A 163 13.51 -18.45 12.76
C TYR A 163 12.76 -19.38 11.84
N LEU A 164 11.83 -18.82 11.08
CA LEU A 164 11.04 -19.47 10.04
C LEU A 164 11.40 -18.83 8.70
N ASP A 165 11.90 -19.65 7.79
CA ASP A 165 12.16 -19.27 6.40
C ASP A 165 11.12 -19.91 5.47
N THR A 166 10.85 -19.25 4.36
CA THR A 166 9.85 -19.68 3.38
C THR A 166 10.47 -19.72 1.99
N VAL A 167 10.40 -20.88 1.34
CA VAL A 167 10.88 -21.10 -0.02
C VAL A 167 9.68 -21.31 -0.93
N LEU A 168 9.62 -20.49 -1.97
CA LEU A 168 8.55 -20.52 -2.97
C LEU A 168 8.86 -21.54 -4.07
N ASN A 169 7.85 -22.30 -4.49
CA ASN A 169 7.93 -23.14 -5.69
C ASN A 169 7.80 -22.29 -6.97
N ALA A 170 8.88 -21.59 -7.32
CA ALA A 170 8.93 -20.63 -8.42
C ALA A 170 8.46 -21.19 -9.77
N ALA A 171 8.73 -22.47 -10.06
CA ALA A 171 8.34 -23.09 -11.33
C ALA A 171 6.82 -23.06 -11.56
N VAL A 172 6.04 -23.19 -10.49
CA VAL A 172 4.58 -23.15 -10.53
C VAL A 172 4.10 -21.70 -10.41
N THR A 173 4.61 -20.96 -9.44
CA THR A 173 4.06 -19.64 -9.10
C THR A 173 4.41 -18.55 -10.10
N ASP A 174 5.59 -18.58 -10.72
CA ASP A 174 5.97 -17.59 -11.75
C ASP A 174 5.00 -17.67 -12.95
N THR A 175 4.69 -18.89 -13.41
CA THR A 175 3.71 -19.13 -14.49
C THR A 175 2.31 -18.67 -14.09
N ARG A 176 1.88 -18.93 -12.85
CA ARG A 176 0.58 -18.46 -12.34
C ARG A 176 0.52 -16.93 -12.31
N ILE A 177 1.57 -16.24 -11.87
CA ILE A 177 1.62 -14.77 -11.87
C ILE A 177 1.41 -14.23 -13.28
N GLU A 178 2.13 -14.75 -14.27
CA GLU A 178 2.00 -14.31 -15.66
C GLU A 178 0.56 -14.48 -16.20
N ASN A 179 -0.02 -15.66 -15.97
CA ASN A 179 -1.37 -15.99 -16.42
C ASN A 179 -2.43 -15.14 -15.72
N GLU A 180 -2.41 -15.08 -14.39
CA GLU A 180 -3.46 -14.43 -13.59
C GLU A 180 -3.40 -12.90 -13.74
N VAL A 181 -2.21 -12.29 -13.76
CA VAL A 181 -2.08 -10.85 -13.99
C VAL A 181 -2.55 -10.50 -15.40
N SER A 182 -2.12 -11.25 -16.41
CA SER A 182 -2.57 -11.00 -17.80
C SER A 182 -4.08 -11.09 -17.92
N ALA A 183 -4.69 -12.14 -17.34
CA ALA A 183 -6.14 -12.33 -17.36
C ALA A 183 -6.89 -11.20 -16.63
N LEU A 184 -6.40 -10.74 -15.48
CA LEU A 184 -7.01 -9.61 -14.76
C LEU A 184 -6.90 -8.30 -15.55
N LEU A 185 -5.76 -8.05 -16.18
CA LEU A 185 -5.58 -6.87 -17.04
C LEU A 185 -6.45 -6.93 -18.30
N ASP A 186 -6.63 -8.11 -18.90
CA ASP A 186 -7.55 -8.32 -20.03
C ASP A 186 -9.00 -8.06 -19.66
N LYS A 187 -9.37 -8.34 -18.41
CA LYS A 187 -10.69 -7.98 -17.86
C LYS A 187 -10.79 -6.50 -17.44
N GLY A 188 -9.75 -5.71 -17.66
CA GLY A 188 -9.74 -4.26 -17.44
C GLY A 188 -9.42 -3.84 -16.00
N ALA A 189 -8.75 -4.68 -15.22
CA ALA A 189 -8.27 -4.28 -13.90
C ALA A 189 -7.30 -3.08 -14.00
N GLY A 190 -7.60 -1.98 -13.31
CA GLY A 190 -6.67 -0.85 -13.17
C GLY A 190 -5.72 -1.01 -11.99
N LEU A 191 -6.03 -1.89 -11.06
CA LEU A 191 -5.19 -2.22 -9.92
C LEU A 191 -5.19 -3.74 -9.72
N VAL A 192 -4.01 -4.36 -9.66
CA VAL A 192 -3.84 -5.79 -9.31
C VAL A 192 -2.99 -5.90 -8.05
N VAL A 193 -3.41 -6.74 -7.10
CA VAL A 193 -2.74 -6.93 -5.80
C VAL A 193 -2.55 -8.42 -5.56
N LEU A 194 -1.29 -8.88 -5.56
CA LEU A 194 -0.92 -10.26 -5.25
C LEU A 194 -0.36 -10.40 -3.82
N PRO A 195 -0.28 -11.62 -3.26
CA PRO A 195 0.04 -11.84 -1.85
C PRO A 195 1.53 -11.74 -1.48
N GLU A 196 1.82 -11.97 -0.21
CA GLU A 196 3.19 -11.97 0.31
C GLU A 196 3.90 -13.30 0.03
N LEU A 197 5.22 -13.22 -0.18
CA LEU A 197 6.13 -14.34 -0.43
C LEU A 197 5.77 -15.21 -1.65
N VAL A 198 5.20 -14.59 -2.69
CA VAL A 198 4.86 -15.25 -3.97
C VAL A 198 5.70 -14.76 -5.15
N THR A 199 6.53 -13.74 -4.97
CA THR A 199 7.26 -13.10 -6.07
C THR A 199 8.74 -13.44 -6.04
N THR A 200 9.29 -13.86 -7.18
CA THR A 200 10.74 -13.98 -7.40
C THR A 200 11.22 -12.89 -8.36
N SER A 201 12.53 -12.68 -8.44
CA SER A 201 13.09 -11.84 -9.50
C SER A 201 12.81 -12.35 -10.91
N SER A 202 12.81 -13.68 -11.11
CA SER A 202 12.46 -14.28 -12.40
C SER A 202 11.02 -13.98 -12.78
N ALA A 203 10.06 -14.07 -11.83
CA ALA A 203 8.67 -13.69 -12.06
C ALA A 203 8.53 -12.21 -12.47
N VAL A 204 9.30 -11.31 -11.84
CA VAL A 204 9.27 -9.88 -12.17
C VAL A 204 9.74 -9.64 -13.60
N VAL A 205 10.82 -10.30 -14.04
CA VAL A 205 11.33 -10.17 -15.41
C VAL A 205 10.39 -10.82 -16.41
N GLY A 206 9.94 -12.05 -16.15
CA GLY A 206 9.04 -12.81 -17.03
C GLY A 206 7.71 -12.11 -17.25
N LEU A 207 7.08 -11.61 -16.18
CA LEU A 207 5.87 -10.81 -16.29
C LEU A 207 6.13 -9.50 -17.04
N ALA A 208 7.22 -8.78 -16.74
CA ALA A 208 7.52 -7.52 -17.42
C ALA A 208 7.68 -7.73 -18.94
N ASP A 209 8.37 -8.79 -19.36
CA ASP A 209 8.53 -9.13 -20.77
C ASP A 209 7.21 -9.55 -21.42
N THR A 210 6.39 -10.34 -20.72
CA THR A 210 5.04 -10.71 -21.14
C THR A 210 4.15 -9.48 -21.37
N LEU A 211 4.16 -8.53 -20.45
CA LEU A 211 3.36 -7.30 -20.54
C LEU A 211 3.84 -6.38 -21.67
N ARG A 212 5.16 -6.29 -21.90
CA ARG A 212 5.74 -5.52 -23.03
C ARG A 212 5.38 -6.15 -24.37
N LEU A 213 5.48 -7.47 -24.50
CA LEU A 213 5.12 -8.20 -25.72
C LEU A 213 3.64 -8.06 -26.06
N ALA A 214 2.78 -8.00 -25.04
CA ALA A 214 1.36 -7.73 -25.22
C ALA A 214 1.05 -6.28 -25.63
N ALA A 215 2.06 -5.40 -25.72
CA ALA A 215 1.94 -3.99 -26.08
C ALA A 215 0.87 -3.23 -25.27
N ARG A 216 0.72 -3.60 -23.99
CA ARG A 216 -0.26 -2.97 -23.10
C ARG A 216 0.16 -1.53 -22.80
N THR A 217 -0.81 -0.63 -22.76
CA THR A 217 -0.62 0.73 -22.27
C THR A 217 -0.48 0.76 -20.76
N GLY A 218 0.30 1.70 -20.20
CA GLY A 218 0.48 1.94 -18.76
C GLY A 218 -0.75 2.51 -18.05
N HIS A 219 -1.91 1.85 -18.19
CA HIS A 219 -3.19 2.25 -17.61
C HIS A 219 -3.61 1.45 -16.38
N SER A 220 -2.70 0.68 -15.81
CA SER A 220 -2.93 -0.10 -14.61
C SER A 220 -1.67 -0.18 -13.75
N VAL A 221 -1.87 -0.49 -12.47
CA VAL A 221 -0.82 -0.72 -11.48
C VAL A 221 -0.92 -2.16 -11.01
N VAL A 222 0.22 -2.85 -10.99
CA VAL A 222 0.34 -4.22 -10.50
C VAL A 222 1.27 -4.22 -9.29
N LEU A 223 0.74 -4.52 -8.12
CA LEU A 223 1.53 -4.99 -6.99
C LEU A 223 1.71 -6.50 -7.17
N MET A 224 2.92 -6.91 -7.55
CA MET A 224 3.25 -8.30 -7.89
C MET A 224 3.24 -9.27 -6.71
N GLY A 225 2.93 -8.78 -5.51
CA GLY A 225 3.17 -9.47 -4.27
C GLY A 225 4.54 -9.10 -3.72
N SER A 226 5.02 -9.87 -2.76
CA SER A 226 6.38 -9.73 -2.22
C SER A 226 7.14 -11.05 -2.23
N GLY A 227 8.45 -10.98 -1.98
CA GLY A 227 9.31 -12.15 -1.86
C GLY A 227 10.75 -11.77 -1.49
N PRO A 228 11.66 -12.75 -1.37
CA PRO A 228 13.05 -12.46 -1.05
C PRO A 228 13.71 -11.60 -2.14
N SER A 229 14.32 -10.48 -1.75
CA SER A 229 15.08 -9.61 -2.64
C SER A 229 16.42 -10.23 -3.04
N GLU A 230 16.92 -9.86 -4.22
CA GLU A 230 18.29 -10.20 -4.64
C GLU A 230 19.34 -9.55 -3.74
N GLU A 231 19.11 -8.29 -3.36
CA GLU A 231 19.98 -7.60 -2.41
C GLU A 231 19.80 -8.22 -1.02
N ARG A 232 20.92 -8.52 -0.37
CA ARG A 232 20.95 -8.98 1.03
C ARG A 232 21.40 -7.86 1.95
N SER A 233 20.87 -7.83 3.17
CA SER A 233 21.39 -6.97 4.23
C SER A 233 22.85 -7.31 4.50
N LYS A 234 23.73 -6.30 4.42
CA LYS A 234 25.16 -6.46 4.73
C LYS A 234 25.41 -6.86 6.19
N GLU A 235 24.53 -6.45 7.10
CA GLU A 235 24.69 -6.72 8.54
C GLU A 235 24.20 -8.12 8.92
N LEU A 236 23.08 -8.55 8.36
CA LEU A 236 22.42 -9.80 8.75
C LEU A 236 22.69 -10.96 7.78
N ASP A 237 23.22 -10.67 6.59
CA ASP A 237 23.34 -11.57 5.45
C ASP A 237 22.04 -12.31 5.14
N ARG A 238 20.93 -11.56 5.05
CA ARG A 238 19.59 -12.07 4.75
C ARG A 238 18.93 -11.24 3.66
N PRO A 239 18.10 -11.84 2.80
CA PRO A 239 17.29 -11.07 1.87
C PRO A 239 16.28 -10.20 2.64
N PHE A 240 15.77 -9.16 1.99
CA PHE A 240 14.59 -8.44 2.44
C PHE A 240 13.34 -9.11 1.87
N ASN A 241 12.23 -9.07 2.58
CA ASN A 241 10.92 -9.34 1.99
C ASN A 241 10.48 -8.07 1.23
N GLU A 242 10.47 -8.11 -0.10
CA GLU A 242 10.33 -6.94 -0.97
C GLU A 242 9.14 -7.10 -1.93
N ALA A 243 8.24 -6.13 -1.89
CA ALA A 243 7.15 -5.97 -2.84
C ALA A 243 7.59 -5.16 -4.06
N VAL A 244 7.13 -5.56 -5.24
CA VAL A 244 7.38 -4.85 -6.51
C VAL A 244 6.09 -4.27 -7.05
N VAL A 245 6.10 -2.96 -7.31
CA VAL A 245 4.99 -2.25 -7.96
C VAL A 245 5.41 -1.84 -9.36
N MET A 246 4.65 -2.25 -10.37
CA MET A 246 4.90 -1.94 -11.77
C MET A 246 3.66 -1.44 -12.50
N THR A 247 3.85 -0.87 -13.69
CA THR A 247 2.76 -0.52 -14.60
C THR A 247 2.26 -1.75 -15.33
N GLY A 248 1.03 -1.68 -15.88
CA GLY A 248 0.51 -2.69 -16.81
C GLY A 248 1.30 -2.87 -18.10
N ALA A 249 2.30 -2.02 -18.36
CA ALA A 249 3.24 -2.13 -19.48
C ALA A 249 4.56 -2.84 -19.09
N GLY A 250 4.70 -3.33 -17.85
CA GLY A 250 5.91 -4.01 -17.39
C GLY A 250 7.06 -3.08 -16.96
N GLU A 251 6.76 -1.82 -16.62
CA GLU A 251 7.75 -0.89 -16.06
C GLU A 251 7.67 -0.87 -14.53
N VAL A 252 8.77 -1.17 -13.84
CA VAL A 252 8.83 -1.07 -12.37
C VAL A 252 8.77 0.40 -11.96
N LEU A 253 7.78 0.74 -11.14
CA LEU A 253 7.62 2.08 -10.56
C LEU A 253 8.46 2.23 -9.30
N PHE A 254 8.30 1.29 -8.36
CA PHE A 254 9.07 1.26 -7.11
C PHE A 254 9.02 -0.12 -6.46
N ARG A 255 9.87 -0.28 -5.44
CA ARG A 255 9.94 -1.45 -4.57
C ARG A 255 9.67 -1.00 -3.13
N GLN A 256 9.01 -1.83 -2.34
CA GLN A 256 8.76 -1.61 -0.91
C GLN A 256 9.30 -2.81 -0.13
N ARG A 257 10.27 -2.58 0.75
CA ARG A 257 10.76 -3.62 1.66
C ARG A 257 9.92 -3.65 2.93
N LYS A 258 9.63 -4.84 3.44
CA LYS A 258 8.88 -5.04 4.68
C LYS A 258 9.64 -4.38 5.84
N LEU A 259 8.95 -3.56 6.62
CA LEU A 259 9.57 -2.72 7.66
C LEU A 259 9.58 -3.43 9.03
N ASN A 260 8.66 -4.37 9.23
CA ASN A 260 8.52 -5.16 10.44
C ASN A 260 8.53 -6.65 10.10
N ALA A 261 9.47 -7.39 10.66
CA ALA A 261 9.50 -8.85 10.52
C ALA A 261 8.37 -9.48 11.34
N PHE A 262 7.69 -10.47 10.75
CA PHE A 262 6.64 -11.20 11.47
C PHE A 262 7.23 -12.11 12.55
N ASN A 263 6.45 -12.36 13.61
CA ASN A 263 6.81 -13.31 14.67
C ASN A 263 5.68 -14.34 14.86
N MET A 264 5.82 -15.51 14.23
CA MET A 264 4.75 -16.51 14.23
C MET A 264 4.69 -17.26 15.55
N ALA A 265 3.58 -17.09 16.28
CA ALA A 265 3.37 -17.76 17.56
C ALA A 265 3.24 -19.29 17.42
N ALA A 266 3.68 -20.01 18.45
CA ALA A 266 3.61 -21.48 18.48
C ALA A 266 2.22 -22.05 18.19
N PRO A 267 1.10 -21.55 18.72
CA PRO A 267 -0.22 -22.07 18.36
C PRO A 267 -0.52 -22.00 16.86
N ARG A 268 -0.12 -20.91 16.18
CA ARG A 268 -0.35 -20.72 14.74
C ARG A 268 0.50 -21.67 13.90
N MET A 269 1.79 -21.84 14.20
CA MET A 269 2.57 -22.80 13.42
C MET A 269 2.15 -24.26 13.66
N LYS A 270 1.57 -24.58 14.82
CA LYS A 270 0.97 -25.90 15.09
C LYS A 270 -0.29 -26.10 14.25
N GLN A 271 -1.17 -25.08 14.21
CA GLN A 271 -2.36 -25.08 13.36
C GLN A 271 -2.01 -25.33 11.89
N CYS A 272 -0.94 -24.72 11.40
CA CYS A 272 -0.48 -24.84 10.00
C CYS A 272 0.43 -26.05 9.74
N VAL A 273 0.73 -26.86 10.76
CA VAL A 273 1.66 -28.00 10.65
C VAL A 273 3.02 -27.57 10.08
N LEU A 274 3.58 -26.48 10.59
CA LEU A 274 4.91 -25.98 10.22
C LEU A 274 6.00 -26.60 11.11
N PRO A 275 7.22 -26.76 10.59
CA PRO A 275 8.35 -27.28 11.36
C PRO A 275 8.73 -26.36 12.54
N ARG A 276 9.49 -26.92 13.49
CA ARG A 276 10.02 -26.25 14.69
C ARG A 276 11.52 -26.38 14.75
N ALA A 277 12.20 -25.31 15.13
CA ALA A 277 13.62 -25.39 15.44
C ALA A 277 13.82 -26.22 16.72
N ASP A 278 14.89 -27.01 16.75
CA ASP A 278 15.22 -27.87 17.91
C ASP A 278 15.32 -27.04 19.20
N GLY A 279 14.59 -27.47 20.24
CA GLY A 279 14.56 -26.79 21.54
C GLY A 279 13.63 -25.56 21.61
N HIS A 280 12.83 -25.30 20.57
CA HIS A 280 11.93 -24.14 20.47
C HIS A 280 10.46 -24.52 20.20
N ASP A 281 10.01 -25.67 20.72
CA ASP A 281 8.67 -26.20 20.44
C ASP A 281 7.52 -25.26 20.84
N ASP A 282 7.70 -24.56 21.98
CA ASP A 282 6.73 -23.62 22.54
C ASP A 282 7.03 -22.15 22.21
N ASP A 283 8.15 -21.87 21.52
CA ASP A 283 8.60 -20.52 21.19
C ASP A 283 8.03 -20.02 19.86
N SER A 284 7.84 -18.70 19.77
CA SER A 284 7.55 -18.05 18.50
C SER A 284 8.78 -18.06 17.58
N HIS A 285 8.55 -18.17 16.27
CA HIS A 285 9.61 -18.12 15.28
C HIS A 285 9.55 -16.79 14.52
N MET A 286 10.66 -16.08 14.50
CA MET A 286 10.79 -14.85 13.71
C MET A 286 10.93 -15.18 12.23
N GLU A 287 10.35 -14.36 11.38
CA GLU A 287 10.62 -14.41 9.93
C GLU A 287 12.13 -14.27 9.66
N ASP A 288 12.68 -15.14 8.79
CA ASP A 288 14.09 -15.12 8.43
C ASP A 288 14.41 -14.11 7.31
N CYS A 289 14.10 -12.84 7.56
CA CYS A 289 14.39 -11.76 6.63
C CYS A 289 15.08 -10.58 7.33
N ALA A 290 15.72 -9.72 6.53
CA ALA A 290 16.08 -8.38 6.98
C ALA A 290 14.87 -7.44 6.86
N THR A 291 14.84 -6.40 7.69
CA THR A 291 13.83 -5.34 7.63
C THR A 291 14.32 -4.16 6.80
N GLY A 292 13.44 -3.64 5.94
CA GLY A 292 13.65 -2.38 5.24
C GLY A 292 13.66 -1.18 6.18
N TYR A 293 14.08 -0.04 5.63
CA TYR A 293 14.16 1.23 6.37
C TYR A 293 13.48 2.39 5.64
N GLU A 294 12.80 2.14 4.52
CA GLU A 294 12.17 3.18 3.71
C GLU A 294 10.71 2.84 3.43
N LEU A 295 9.80 3.78 3.69
CA LEU A 295 8.39 3.70 3.34
C LEU A 295 8.10 4.62 2.14
N VAL A 296 7.56 4.06 1.06
CA VAL A 296 7.30 4.79 -0.18
C VAL A 296 5.84 5.28 -0.21
N LEU A 297 5.65 6.55 -0.56
CA LEU A 297 4.33 7.12 -0.89
C LEU A 297 4.31 7.51 -2.37
N CYS A 298 3.49 6.83 -3.16
CA CYS A 298 3.45 7.03 -4.61
C CYS A 298 2.15 7.70 -5.05
N ASP A 299 2.23 8.93 -5.55
CA ASP A 299 1.08 9.66 -6.07
C ASP A 299 0.91 9.37 -7.58
N ILE A 300 -0.09 8.57 -7.93
CA ILE A 300 -0.37 8.11 -9.30
C ILE A 300 -1.58 8.85 -9.86
N LEU A 301 -1.46 9.42 -11.06
CA LEU A 301 -2.58 10.13 -11.70
C LEU A 301 -3.75 9.16 -11.95
N GLY A 302 -4.93 9.54 -11.45
CA GLY A 302 -6.18 8.79 -11.59
C GLY A 302 -6.40 7.66 -10.57
N LEU A 303 -5.34 7.19 -9.90
CA LEU A 303 -5.45 6.26 -8.77
C LEU A 303 -5.31 6.95 -7.40
N GLY A 304 -4.62 8.09 -7.35
CA GLY A 304 -4.35 8.83 -6.11
C GLY A 304 -3.05 8.41 -5.43
N ARG A 305 -2.94 8.67 -4.12
CA ARG A 305 -1.79 8.28 -3.30
C ARG A 305 -1.89 6.81 -2.91
N VAL A 306 -0.86 6.05 -3.23
CA VAL A 306 -0.73 4.62 -2.93
C VAL A 306 0.36 4.40 -1.90
N MET A 307 0.07 3.56 -0.92
CA MET A 307 1.02 3.06 0.07
C MET A 307 0.95 1.52 0.11
N VAL A 308 2.11 0.87 0.21
CA VAL A 308 2.20 -0.60 0.34
C VAL A 308 2.65 -0.93 1.75
N LEU A 309 1.89 -1.78 2.45
CA LEU A 309 2.23 -2.27 3.79
C LEU A 309 2.19 -3.80 3.77
N ILE A 310 3.35 -4.45 3.84
CA ILE A 310 3.48 -5.90 3.73
C ILE A 310 3.14 -6.54 5.08
N CYS A 311 2.03 -7.27 5.14
CA CYS A 311 1.62 -8.08 6.28
C CYS A 311 1.73 -7.36 7.65
N GLU A 312 2.72 -7.72 8.46
CA GLU A 312 3.03 -7.09 9.75
C GLU A 312 3.09 -5.55 9.69
N ASP A 313 3.51 -4.97 8.56
CA ASP A 313 3.53 -3.51 8.38
C ASP A 313 2.14 -2.87 8.43
N LEU A 314 1.09 -3.61 8.04
CA LEU A 314 -0.29 -3.17 8.19
C LEU A 314 -0.68 -3.24 9.66
N GLU A 315 -0.42 -4.38 10.32
CA GLU A 315 -0.76 -4.62 11.74
C GLU A 315 -0.16 -3.57 12.66
N GLN A 316 1.11 -3.23 12.44
CA GLN A 316 1.84 -2.30 13.30
C GLN A 316 1.38 -0.85 13.16
N GLN A 317 1.45 -0.11 14.28
CA GLN A 317 1.20 1.33 14.25
C GLN A 317 2.36 2.08 13.58
N THR A 318 3.60 1.73 13.89
CA THR A 318 4.78 2.41 13.37
C THR A 318 5.51 1.52 12.35
N PRO A 319 6.00 2.07 11.22
CA PRO A 319 5.73 3.42 10.72
C PRO A 319 4.46 3.52 9.85
N GLY A 320 3.91 2.39 9.40
CA GLY A 320 2.84 2.34 8.39
C GLY A 320 1.56 3.09 8.82
N GLY A 321 1.02 2.74 9.99
CA GLY A 321 -0.17 3.38 10.55
C GLY A 321 0.00 4.88 10.82
N ASP A 322 1.09 5.27 11.47
CA ASP A 322 1.40 6.67 11.76
C ASP A 322 1.49 7.49 10.47
N THR A 323 2.17 6.95 9.46
CA THR A 323 2.28 7.59 8.15
C THR A 323 0.94 7.68 7.45
N ALA A 324 0.11 6.62 7.49
CA ALA A 324 -1.22 6.63 6.90
C ALA A 324 -2.10 7.75 7.48
N LEU A 325 -2.07 7.93 8.81
CA LEU A 325 -2.85 8.97 9.48
C LEU A 325 -2.46 10.40 9.05
N GLN A 326 -1.17 10.63 8.78
CA GLN A 326 -0.66 11.95 8.37
C GLN A 326 -0.75 12.18 6.85
N ALA A 327 -0.44 11.16 6.06
CA ALA A 327 -0.37 11.21 4.60
C ALA A 327 -1.73 10.95 3.93
N GLN A 328 -2.66 10.32 4.63
CA GLN A 328 -4.03 10.00 4.18
C GLN A 328 -4.05 9.42 2.75
N PRO A 329 -3.42 8.26 2.50
CA PRO A 329 -3.34 7.69 1.16
C PRO A 329 -4.73 7.35 0.61
N ASP A 330 -4.92 7.42 -0.70
CA ASP A 330 -6.15 6.95 -1.35
C ASP A 330 -6.28 5.42 -1.24
N TRP A 331 -5.15 4.72 -1.36
CA TRP A 331 -5.06 3.27 -1.31
C TRP A 331 -3.95 2.80 -0.38
N ILE A 332 -4.28 1.82 0.45
CA ILE A 332 -3.33 0.98 1.18
C ILE A 332 -3.44 -0.42 0.61
N LEU A 333 -2.34 -0.91 0.05
CA LEU A 333 -2.26 -2.23 -0.56
C LEU A 333 -1.42 -3.12 0.35
N SER A 334 -1.95 -4.28 0.72
CA SER A 334 -1.29 -5.18 1.66
C SER A 334 -1.20 -6.61 1.11
N PRO A 335 -0.01 -7.03 0.65
CA PRO A 335 0.27 -8.43 0.44
C PRO A 335 0.43 -9.11 1.81
N VAL A 336 -0.25 -10.24 2.00
CA VAL A 336 -0.31 -10.98 3.28
C VAL A 336 -0.09 -12.47 3.06
N LEU A 337 0.60 -13.12 4.00
CA LEU A 337 0.62 -14.57 4.15
C LEU A 337 0.04 -14.93 5.52
N ASP A 338 -1.20 -15.42 5.56
CA ASP A 338 -1.85 -15.88 6.79
C ASP A 338 -2.81 -17.07 6.53
N VAL A 339 -3.34 -17.70 7.59
CA VAL A 339 -4.42 -18.70 7.55
C VAL A 339 -5.77 -18.05 7.23
N GLY A 340 -5.85 -17.39 6.07
CA GLY A 340 -7.06 -16.81 5.52
C GLY A 340 -7.61 -15.57 6.23
N LEU A 341 -8.38 -14.79 5.47
CA LEU A 341 -8.95 -13.51 5.90
C LEU A 341 -10.33 -13.72 6.54
N ALA A 342 -10.62 -13.02 7.64
CA ALA A 342 -11.96 -13.06 8.23
C ALA A 342 -12.32 -11.77 8.96
N PHE A 343 -13.62 -11.52 9.08
CA PHE A 343 -14.11 -10.34 9.80
C PHE A 343 -13.75 -10.48 11.28
N GLY A 344 -13.23 -9.39 11.87
CA GLY A 344 -12.75 -9.36 13.24
C GLY A 344 -11.30 -9.84 13.44
N ARG A 345 -10.67 -10.43 12.42
CA ARG A 345 -9.22 -10.71 12.46
C ARG A 345 -8.40 -9.42 12.33
N TRP A 346 -7.08 -9.55 12.53
CA TRP A 346 -6.17 -8.42 12.66
C TRP A 346 -6.19 -7.52 11.41
N GLU A 347 -6.21 -8.08 10.21
CA GLU A 347 -6.24 -7.39 8.92
C GLU A 347 -7.48 -6.50 8.82
N TYR A 348 -8.64 -7.08 9.12
CA TYR A 348 -9.92 -6.39 9.13
C TYR A 348 -9.92 -5.26 10.16
N ARG A 349 -9.57 -5.57 11.41
CA ARG A 349 -9.58 -4.58 12.51
C ARG A 349 -8.70 -3.40 12.15
N ARG A 350 -7.53 -3.69 11.59
CA ARG A 350 -6.54 -2.68 11.27
C ARG A 350 -6.89 -1.85 10.04
N ALA A 351 -7.41 -2.49 9.00
CA ALA A 351 -7.94 -1.79 7.83
C ALA A 351 -9.10 -0.86 8.20
N VAL A 352 -10.01 -1.31 9.08
CA VAL A 352 -11.11 -0.47 9.60
C VAL A 352 -10.56 0.67 10.44
N GLU A 353 -9.59 0.41 11.31
CA GLU A 353 -9.02 1.43 12.19
C GLU A 353 -8.34 2.55 11.39
N ILE A 354 -7.43 2.20 10.47
CA ILE A 354 -6.71 3.17 9.64
C ILE A 354 -7.68 3.80 8.65
N GLY A 355 -8.38 3.00 7.85
CA GLY A 355 -9.17 3.46 6.72
C GLY A 355 -10.33 4.37 7.13
N ARG A 356 -10.95 4.17 8.31
CA ARG A 356 -12.00 5.09 8.79
C ARG A 356 -11.47 6.46 9.20
N LYS A 357 -10.25 6.50 9.75
CA LYS A 357 -9.61 7.76 10.17
C LYS A 357 -9.11 8.54 8.95
N THR A 358 -8.62 7.85 7.94
CA THR A 358 -7.97 8.47 6.77
C THR A 358 -8.87 8.61 5.55
N GLY A 359 -9.98 7.87 5.47
CA GLY A 359 -10.76 7.71 4.25
C GLY A 359 -10.12 6.77 3.21
N SER A 360 -9.00 6.12 3.56
CA SER A 360 -8.23 5.24 2.69
C SER A 360 -8.99 3.97 2.35
N ARG A 361 -8.95 3.58 1.08
CA ARG A 361 -9.35 2.24 0.68
C ARG A 361 -8.24 1.27 1.04
N VAL A 362 -8.60 0.09 1.53
CA VAL A 362 -7.62 -0.94 1.88
C VAL A 362 -7.92 -2.19 1.07
N VAL A 363 -6.89 -2.73 0.42
CA VAL A 363 -6.95 -4.00 -0.31
C VAL A 363 -5.92 -4.93 0.31
N VAL A 364 -6.38 -6.08 0.78
CA VAL A 364 -5.52 -7.15 1.32
C VAL A 364 -5.64 -8.35 0.38
N SER A 365 -4.49 -8.87 -0.05
CA SER A 365 -4.38 -10.07 -0.88
C SER A 365 -3.58 -11.11 -0.12
N CYS A 366 -4.14 -12.30 0.05
CA CYS A 366 -3.59 -13.36 0.87
C CYS A 366 -3.45 -14.66 0.08
N SER A 367 -2.34 -15.36 0.29
CA SER A 367 -2.13 -16.72 -0.24
C SER A 367 -3.11 -17.69 0.41
N ALA A 368 -3.43 -18.80 -0.26
CA ALA A 368 -4.27 -19.86 0.30
C ALA A 368 -3.48 -20.94 1.03
N THR A 369 -2.17 -21.09 0.75
CA THR A 369 -1.32 -22.20 1.25
C THR A 369 -1.43 -22.45 2.76
N LEU A 370 -1.40 -21.42 3.61
CA LEU A 370 -1.48 -21.61 5.06
C LEU A 370 -2.88 -22.05 5.52
N GLU A 371 -3.95 -21.56 4.91
CA GLU A 371 -5.32 -22.02 5.20
C GLU A 371 -5.53 -23.46 4.70
N VAL A 372 -5.05 -23.79 3.50
CA VAL A 372 -5.08 -25.17 2.97
C VAL A 372 -4.34 -26.14 3.92
N ARG A 373 -3.20 -25.72 4.46
CA ARG A 373 -2.48 -26.45 5.53
C ARG A 373 -3.30 -26.57 6.80
N SER A 374 -3.92 -25.47 7.26
CA SER A 374 -4.77 -25.42 8.46
C SER A 374 -5.93 -26.43 8.39
N LEU A 375 -6.50 -26.59 7.20
CA LEU A 375 -7.61 -27.49 6.90
C LEU A 375 -7.17 -28.95 6.67
N GLY A 376 -5.86 -29.24 6.73
CA GLY A 376 -5.31 -30.57 6.46
C GLY A 376 -5.53 -31.03 5.01
N LYS A 377 -5.59 -30.10 4.06
CA LYS A 377 -5.77 -30.37 2.63
C LYS A 377 -4.44 -30.27 1.88
N LYS A 378 -4.40 -30.86 0.68
CA LYS A 378 -3.23 -30.80 -0.20
C LYS A 378 -3.38 -29.66 -1.20
N ASN A 379 -4.53 -29.58 -1.87
CA ASN A 379 -4.78 -28.58 -2.89
C ASN A 379 -5.91 -27.64 -2.47
N LEU A 380 -5.92 -26.43 -3.01
CA LEU A 380 -7.03 -25.47 -2.81
C LEU A 380 -8.36 -26.05 -3.32
N THR A 381 -8.32 -26.83 -4.40
CA THR A 381 -9.50 -27.48 -4.99
C THR A 381 -10.10 -28.58 -4.11
N ASP A 382 -9.33 -29.12 -3.15
CA ASP A 382 -9.78 -30.11 -2.16
C ASP A 382 -10.52 -29.47 -0.98
N THR A 383 -10.55 -28.14 -0.91
CA THR A 383 -11.30 -27.38 0.09
C THR A 383 -12.77 -27.23 -0.33
N GLY A 384 -13.65 -26.96 0.65
CA GLY A 384 -15.04 -26.65 0.34
C GLY A 384 -15.19 -25.28 -0.34
N PRO A 385 -16.25 -25.05 -1.13
CA PRO A 385 -16.56 -23.72 -1.64
C PRO A 385 -16.63 -22.69 -0.50
N GLY A 386 -15.87 -21.60 -0.62
CA GLY A 386 -15.80 -20.52 0.38
C GLY A 386 -15.09 -20.90 1.69
N ALA A 387 -14.42 -22.04 1.75
CA ALA A 387 -13.62 -22.44 2.91
C ALA A 387 -12.36 -21.58 3.07
N VAL A 388 -11.84 -21.01 1.98
CA VAL A 388 -10.65 -20.17 1.97
C VAL A 388 -11.02 -18.75 1.55
N ARG A 389 -10.41 -17.75 2.18
CA ARG A 389 -10.64 -16.33 1.89
C ARG A 389 -9.31 -15.65 1.65
N THR A 390 -9.10 -15.22 0.41
CA THR A 390 -7.80 -14.73 -0.07
C THR A 390 -7.83 -13.26 -0.47
N GLY A 391 -9.01 -12.64 -0.48
CA GLY A 391 -9.13 -11.20 -0.73
C GLY A 391 -9.97 -10.49 0.31
N PHE A 392 -9.58 -9.27 0.66
CA PHE A 392 -10.37 -8.36 1.48
C PHE A 392 -10.28 -6.93 0.93
N CYS A 393 -11.44 -6.27 0.84
CA CYS A 393 -11.55 -4.88 0.41
C CYS A 393 -12.33 -4.07 1.44
N PHE A 394 -11.78 -2.91 1.82
CA PHE A 394 -12.42 -1.94 2.70
C PHE A 394 -12.53 -0.58 2.00
N ASP A 395 -13.71 0.04 2.06
CA ASP A 395 -14.00 1.26 1.30
C ASP A 395 -13.47 2.58 1.89
N GLY A 396 -13.00 2.51 3.14
CA GLY A 396 -12.54 3.67 3.90
C GLY A 396 -13.68 4.57 4.42
N SER A 397 -14.95 4.17 4.26
CA SER A 397 -16.07 5.01 4.67
C SER A 397 -16.43 4.80 6.14
N VAL A 398 -17.07 5.82 6.71
CA VAL A 398 -17.68 5.75 8.05
C VAL A 398 -18.79 4.70 8.14
N GLU A 399 -19.35 4.28 7.01
CA GLU A 399 -20.36 3.21 6.96
C GLU A 399 -19.76 1.83 7.19
N MET A 400 -18.43 1.70 7.16
CA MET A 400 -17.71 0.44 7.33
C MET A 400 -18.15 -0.64 6.33
N ARG A 401 -18.02 -0.35 5.04
CA ARG A 401 -18.38 -1.31 4.00
C ARG A 401 -17.15 -2.12 3.62
N ALA A 402 -17.31 -3.44 3.67
CA ALA A 402 -16.23 -4.37 3.43
C ALA A 402 -16.70 -5.58 2.63
N LEU A 403 -15.77 -6.16 1.87
CA LEU A 403 -15.99 -7.34 1.04
C LEU A 403 -14.86 -8.34 1.31
N HIS A 404 -15.22 -9.59 1.54
CA HIS A 404 -14.30 -10.72 1.43
C HIS A 404 -14.48 -11.39 0.09
N LEU A 405 -13.37 -11.88 -0.46
CA LEU A 405 -13.34 -12.69 -1.65
C LEU A 405 -12.96 -14.11 -1.24
N GLU A 406 -13.87 -15.01 -1.56
CA GLU A 406 -13.79 -16.41 -1.24
C GLU A 406 -13.18 -17.17 -2.42
N THR A 407 -12.24 -18.05 -2.09
CA THR A 407 -11.59 -18.99 -3.01
C THR A 407 -11.71 -20.41 -2.44
N GLY A 408 -11.60 -21.44 -3.29
CA GLY A 408 -11.71 -22.82 -2.86
C GLY A 408 -12.85 -23.60 -3.51
N GLY A 409 -12.62 -24.92 -3.63
CA GLY A 409 -13.48 -25.86 -4.35
C GLY A 409 -13.15 -25.96 -5.85
N PRO A 410 -13.63 -27.01 -6.53
CA PRO A 410 -13.27 -27.32 -7.91
C PRO A 410 -13.78 -26.31 -8.96
N ALA A 411 -14.65 -25.38 -8.55
CA ALA A 411 -15.24 -24.35 -9.43
C ALA A 411 -14.74 -22.93 -9.13
N SER A 412 -13.85 -22.73 -8.16
CA SER A 412 -13.32 -21.38 -7.87
C SER A 412 -12.35 -20.94 -8.96
N GLY A 413 -12.53 -19.73 -9.49
CA GLY A 413 -11.55 -19.10 -10.37
C GLY A 413 -10.24 -18.79 -9.62
N HIS A 414 -9.12 -18.90 -10.32
CA HIS A 414 -7.78 -18.59 -9.81
C HIS A 414 -7.55 -17.08 -9.56
N HIS A 415 -8.43 -16.22 -10.08
CA HIS A 415 -8.41 -14.78 -9.83
C HIS A 415 -9.81 -14.22 -9.63
N MET A 416 -9.88 -13.06 -8.97
CA MET A 416 -11.10 -12.35 -8.65
C MET A 416 -10.97 -10.91 -9.14
N LEU A 417 -11.98 -10.45 -9.89
CA LEU A 417 -12.10 -9.04 -10.28
C LEU A 417 -13.23 -8.40 -9.47
N VAL A 418 -12.90 -7.37 -8.71
CA VAL A 418 -13.84 -6.59 -7.92
C VAL A 418 -14.11 -5.27 -8.61
N GLU A 419 -15.37 -5.03 -8.95
CA GLU A 419 -15.84 -3.68 -9.23
C GLU A 419 -16.07 -2.94 -7.91
N TRP A 420 -15.43 -1.79 -7.75
CA TRP A 420 -15.41 -0.99 -6.55
C TRP A 420 -16.72 -0.24 -6.39
N ASN A 421 -17.75 -0.97 -5.98
CA ASN A 421 -19.07 -0.45 -5.66
C ASN A 421 -19.42 -0.74 -4.19
N PRO A 422 -18.92 0.06 -3.22
CA PRO A 422 -19.14 -0.19 -1.80
C PRO A 422 -20.61 -0.28 -1.40
N ILE A 423 -21.50 0.37 -2.14
CA ILE A 423 -22.94 0.38 -1.87
C ILE A 423 -23.51 -1.05 -1.91
N SER A 424 -22.96 -1.94 -2.74
CA SER A 424 -23.36 -3.35 -2.81
C SER A 424 -22.71 -4.22 -1.73
N TRP A 425 -21.69 -3.71 -1.02
CA TRP A 425 -20.96 -4.47 -0.01
C TRP A 425 -21.67 -4.47 1.33
N LYS A 426 -21.36 -5.46 2.17
CA LYS A 426 -21.94 -5.59 3.50
C LYS A 426 -21.51 -4.40 4.36
N LYS A 427 -22.50 -3.81 5.06
CA LYS A 427 -22.28 -2.78 6.07
C LYS A 427 -21.96 -3.43 7.41
N HIS A 428 -20.87 -3.02 8.05
CA HIS A 428 -20.47 -3.50 9.37
C HIS A 428 -20.78 -2.46 10.45
N LYS A 429 -20.83 -2.90 11.71
CA LYS A 429 -20.96 -2.02 12.89
C LYS A 429 -19.89 -2.40 13.89
N LEU A 430 -19.33 -1.41 14.58
CA LEU A 430 -18.56 -1.67 15.80
C LEU A 430 -19.56 -1.99 16.90
N VAL A 431 -19.34 -3.10 17.58
CA VAL A 431 -20.03 -3.42 18.82
C VAL A 431 -18.98 -3.21 19.91
N GLU A 432 -19.25 -2.33 20.86
CA GLU A 432 -18.41 -2.20 22.05
C GLU A 432 -18.58 -3.47 22.87
N GLU A 433 -17.48 -4.17 23.14
CA GLU A 433 -17.48 -5.25 24.14
C GLU A 433 -17.51 -4.59 25.53
N ASN A 434 -18.60 -4.81 26.26
CA ASN A 434 -18.77 -4.36 27.64
C ASN A 434 -17.89 -5.16 28.61
#